data_AF-A0A7S3ANM6-F1
#
_entry.id   AF-A0A7S3ANM6-F1
#
_cell.length_a   1.000
_cell.length_b   1.000
_cell.length_c   1.000
_cell.angle_alpha   90.00
_cell.angle_beta   90.00
_cell.angle_gamma   90.00
#
_symmetry.space_group_name_H-M   'P 1'
#
loop_
_entity.id
_entity.type
_entity.pdbx_description
1 polymer ?
#
loop_
_entity_poly.entity_id
_entity_poly.type
_entity_poly.pdbx_seq_one_letter_code
_entity_poly.pdbx_strand_id
1 'polypeptide(L)'
;MLIGAPGSGREDLVHIVDFGISSRPGEIRRTWGVTSRLELGTPLFASSAAHGMRPTCAADDIESLCYCLAYLVQGSLPWSGKTVEQAARMKHEMIEDGCNVLIPLEEQGVEELVGEGA
;
A
#
# COMPACT_ATOMS: atom_id res chain seq x y z
N MET A 1 1.91 -13.38 -0.91
CA MET A 1 2.92 -14.14 -0.13
C MET A 1 2.27 -15.41 0.39
N LEU A 2 3.02 -16.50 0.46
CA LEU A 2 2.57 -17.77 1.03
C LEU A 2 3.59 -18.28 2.04
N ILE A 3 3.13 -18.95 3.09
CA ILE A 3 3.96 -19.63 4.09
C ILE A 3 4.06 -21.11 3.69
N GLY A 4 5.24 -21.70 3.85
CA GLY A 4 5.45 -23.13 3.59
C GLY A 4 4.51 -24.02 4.40
N ALA A 5 4.12 -25.16 3.82
CA ALA A 5 3.24 -26.10 4.49
C ALA A 5 3.93 -26.71 5.73
N PRO A 6 3.22 -26.93 6.85
CA PRO A 6 3.79 -27.58 8.03
C PRO A 6 4.35 -28.97 7.70
N GLY A 7 5.58 -29.26 8.15
CA GLY A 7 6.25 -30.54 7.93
C GLY A 7 6.92 -30.69 6.56
N SER A 8 6.94 -29.63 5.74
CA SER A 8 7.54 -29.67 4.40
C SER A 8 9.06 -29.42 4.38
N GLY A 9 9.70 -29.23 5.53
CA GLY A 9 11.10 -28.79 5.62
C GLY A 9 11.35 -27.39 5.04
N ARG A 10 10.26 -26.70 4.65
CA ARG A 10 10.20 -25.33 4.14
C ARG A 10 9.17 -24.50 4.88
N GLU A 11 8.66 -25.00 6.00
CA GLU A 11 7.65 -24.34 6.83
C GLU A 11 8.04 -22.91 7.25
N ASP A 12 9.35 -22.65 7.41
CA ASP A 12 9.87 -21.33 7.80
C ASP A 12 10.14 -20.40 6.59
N LEU A 13 9.83 -20.82 5.37
CA LEU A 13 10.07 -20.03 4.15
C LEU A 13 8.83 -19.25 3.73
N VAL A 14 9.04 -17.95 3.45
CA VAL A 14 8.06 -17.10 2.79
C VAL A 14 8.29 -17.11 1.29
N HIS A 15 7.25 -17.47 0.54
CA HIS A 15 7.27 -17.51 -0.91
C HIS A 15 6.55 -16.30 -1.50
N ILE A 16 7.19 -15.67 -2.48
CA ILE A 16 6.58 -14.65 -3.35
C ILE A 16 6.05 -15.37 -4.60
N VAL A 17 4.80 -15.09 -4.96
CA VAL A 17 4.08 -15.71 -6.08
C VAL A 17 3.33 -14.62 -6.84
N ASP A 18 2.82 -14.98 -8.01
CA ASP A 18 2.10 -14.09 -8.93
C ASP A 18 2.96 -12.92 -9.43
N PHE A 19 3.66 -13.17 -10.54
CA PHE A 19 4.49 -12.18 -11.23
C PHE A 19 3.76 -11.53 -12.41
N GLY A 20 2.43 -11.65 -12.51
CA GLY A 20 1.64 -11.19 -13.66
C GLY A 20 1.72 -9.69 -13.94
N ILE A 21 1.98 -8.88 -12.90
CA ILE A 21 2.16 -7.42 -13.01
C ILE A 21 3.62 -6.96 -12.82
N SER A 22 4.57 -7.90 -12.69
CA SER A 22 5.98 -7.57 -12.49
C SER A 22 6.60 -6.87 -13.71
N SER A 23 7.70 -6.15 -13.50
CA SER A 23 8.48 -5.47 -14.55
C SER A 23 9.97 -5.64 -14.32
N ARG A 24 10.78 -5.44 -15.36
CA ARG A 24 12.24 -5.51 -15.20
C ARG A 24 12.78 -4.23 -14.55
N PRO A 25 13.83 -4.31 -13.71
CA PRO A 25 14.48 -3.12 -13.17
C PRO A 25 14.93 -2.17 -14.29
N GLY A 26 14.58 -0.88 -14.19
CA GLY A 26 14.87 0.14 -15.20
C GLY A 26 13.92 0.15 -16.40
N GLU A 27 12.98 -0.78 -16.49
CA GLU A 27 11.90 -0.74 -17.47
C GLU A 27 10.88 0.32 -17.05
N ILE A 28 10.90 1.46 -17.74
CA ILE A 28 9.82 2.44 -17.60
C ILE A 28 8.60 1.85 -18.31
N ARG A 29 7.74 1.15 -17.56
CA ARG A 29 6.36 0.93 -17.99
C ARG A 29 5.71 2.31 -18.08
N ARG A 30 5.71 2.89 -19.28
CA ARG A 30 4.91 4.09 -19.53
C ARG A 30 3.48 3.69 -19.21
N THR A 31 2.89 4.33 -18.20
CA THR A 31 1.47 4.17 -17.85
C THR A 31 0.52 4.64 -18.96
N TRP A 32 1.07 5.10 -20.10
CA TRP A 32 0.41 5.45 -21.36
C TRP A 32 -0.44 4.35 -22.02
N GLY A 33 -0.65 3.22 -21.36
CA GLY A 33 -1.56 2.16 -21.76
C GLY A 33 -2.24 1.44 -20.59
N VAL A 34 -2.17 2.00 -19.37
CA VAL A 34 -2.92 1.45 -18.24
C VAL A 34 -4.39 1.73 -18.51
N THR A 35 -5.08 0.72 -19.03
CA THR A 35 -6.49 0.82 -19.42
C THR A 35 -7.40 0.46 -18.25
N SER A 36 -6.84 -0.11 -17.17
CA SER A 36 -7.62 -0.56 -16.02
C SER A 36 -6.87 -0.40 -14.69
N ARG A 37 -7.62 -0.10 -13.62
CA ARG A 37 -7.08 -0.04 -12.24
C ARG A 37 -6.42 -1.35 -11.77
N LEU A 38 -6.71 -2.50 -12.41
CA LEU A 38 -6.10 -3.80 -12.08
C LEU A 38 -4.59 -3.83 -12.33
N GLU A 39 -4.09 -3.05 -13.29
CA GLU A 39 -2.66 -3.04 -13.65
C GLU A 39 -1.80 -2.28 -12.63
N LEU A 40 -2.42 -1.58 -11.67
CA LEU A 40 -1.76 -0.84 -10.59
C LEU A 40 -1.66 -1.66 -9.28
N GLY A 41 -2.20 -2.88 -9.28
CA GLY A 41 -2.25 -3.75 -8.11
C GLY A 41 -3.43 -3.47 -7.18
N THR A 42 -3.35 -3.98 -5.95
CA THR A 42 -4.42 -3.88 -4.95
C THR A 42 -4.39 -2.51 -4.28
N PRO A 43 -5.44 -1.66 -4.39
CA PRO A 43 -5.41 -0.26 -3.91
C PRO A 43 -5.01 -0.09 -2.43
N LEU A 44 -5.39 -1.06 -1.59
CA LEU A 44 -5.06 -1.08 -0.16
C LEU A 44 -3.54 -1.08 0.07
N PHE A 45 -2.79 -1.82 -0.74
CA PHE A 45 -1.33 -2.00 -0.61
C PHE A 45 -0.53 -1.24 -1.67
N ALA A 46 -1.17 -0.69 -2.70
CA ALA A 46 -0.48 0.04 -3.77
C ALA A 46 0.26 1.29 -3.22
N SER A 47 1.45 1.56 -3.75
CA SER A 47 2.26 2.71 -3.36
C SER A 47 1.62 4.06 -3.75
N SER A 48 2.12 5.16 -3.18
CA SER A 48 1.73 6.52 -3.57
C SER A 48 1.98 6.77 -5.07
N ALA A 49 3.08 6.24 -5.64
CA ALA A 49 3.35 6.37 -7.08
C ALA A 49 2.34 5.61 -7.94
N ALA A 50 1.94 4.41 -7.53
CA ALA A 50 0.93 3.62 -8.24
C ALA A 50 -0.43 4.34 -8.28
N HIS A 51 -0.86 4.96 -7.17
CA HIS A 51 -2.07 5.79 -7.14
C HIS A 51 -1.99 7.01 -8.07
N GLY A 52 -0.83 7.65 -8.13
CA GLY A 52 -0.57 8.78 -9.03
C GLY A 52 -0.36 8.40 -10.50
N MET A 53 -0.51 7.12 -10.86
CA MET A 53 -0.19 6.58 -12.20
C MET A 53 1.23 6.95 -12.66
N ARG A 54 2.15 7.11 -11.72
CA ARG A 54 3.57 7.36 -11.98
C ARG A 54 4.27 6.02 -12.22
N PRO A 55 5.39 6.00 -12.96
CA PRO A 55 6.24 4.82 -13.05
C PRO A 55 6.64 4.34 -11.64
N THR A 56 6.42 3.07 -11.34
CA THR A 56 6.85 2.45 -10.08
C THR A 56 8.30 2.01 -10.17
N CYS A 57 8.97 1.95 -9.03
CA CYS A 57 10.35 1.52 -8.87
C CYS A 57 10.50 0.55 -7.69
N ALA A 58 11.72 0.05 -7.45
CA ALA A 58 11.96 -0.88 -6.35
C ALA A 58 11.61 -0.32 -4.96
N ALA A 59 11.66 1.02 -4.77
CA ALA A 59 11.25 1.64 -3.51
C ALA A 59 9.73 1.54 -3.28
N ASP A 60 8.93 1.56 -4.34
CA ASP A 60 7.48 1.39 -4.28
C ASP A 60 7.07 -0.03 -3.86
N ASP A 61 7.86 -1.03 -4.24
CA ASP A 61 7.67 -2.41 -3.79
C ASP A 61 7.90 -2.53 -2.27
N ILE A 62 8.89 -1.80 -1.74
CA ILE A 62 9.16 -1.74 -0.29
C ILE A 62 8.05 -0.98 0.45
N GLU A 63 7.56 0.14 -0.10
CA GLU A 63 6.40 0.86 0.45
C GLU A 63 5.18 -0.07 0.56
N SER A 64 4.86 -0.77 -0.52
CA SER A 64 3.74 -1.71 -0.58
C SER A 64 3.91 -2.89 0.37
N LEU A 65 5.15 -3.37 0.56
CA LEU A 65 5.48 -4.41 1.53
C LEU A 65 5.28 -3.92 2.97
N CYS A 66 5.71 -2.71 3.30
CA CYS A 66 5.47 -2.11 4.62
C CYS A 66 3.97 -2.04 4.94
N TYR A 67 3.12 -1.71 3.96
CA TYR A 67 1.67 -1.73 4.13
C TYR A 67 1.12 -3.13 4.38
N CYS A 68 1.63 -4.15 3.66
CA CYS A 68 1.27 -5.54 3.91
C CYS A 68 1.62 -5.97 5.34
N LEU A 69 2.83 -5.65 5.80
CA LEU A 69 3.30 -6.01 7.13
C LEU A 69 2.52 -5.28 8.23
N ALA A 70 2.26 -3.98 8.07
CA ALA A 70 1.44 -3.21 9.00
C ALA A 70 0.01 -3.78 9.10
N TYR A 71 -0.59 -4.14 7.96
CA TYR A 71 -1.90 -4.80 7.92
C TYR A 71 -1.90 -6.15 8.64
N LEU A 72 -0.84 -6.96 8.51
CA LEU A 72 -0.73 -8.23 9.24
C LEU A 72 -0.65 -8.03 10.75
N VAL A 73 -0.03 -6.94 11.21
CA VAL A 73 0.09 -6.62 12.64
C VAL A 73 -1.21 -6.02 13.20
N GLN A 74 -1.83 -5.08 12.49
CA GLN A 74 -2.96 -4.29 12.98
C GLN A 74 -4.34 -4.80 12.53
N GLY A 75 -4.39 -5.67 11.52
CA GLY A 75 -5.63 -6.15 10.89
C GLY A 75 -6.32 -5.13 9.97
N SER A 76 -5.82 -3.89 9.91
CA SER A 76 -6.36 -2.82 9.07
C SER A 76 -5.28 -1.78 8.77
N LEU A 77 -5.57 -0.86 7.84
CA LEU A 77 -4.73 0.32 7.57
C LEU A 77 -5.58 1.57 7.73
N PRO A 78 -4.99 2.74 8.02
CA PRO A 78 -5.71 4.02 8.16
C PRO A 78 -6.70 4.33 7.03
N TRP A 79 -6.33 3.98 5.80
CA TRP A 79 -7.13 4.21 4.59
C TRP A 79 -8.08 3.05 4.23
N SER A 80 -8.23 2.04 5.08
CA SER A 80 -9.22 0.98 4.89
C SER A 80 -10.64 1.57 4.79
N GLY A 81 -11.41 1.15 3.78
CA GLY A 81 -12.78 1.62 3.56
C GLY A 81 -12.90 3.06 3.04
N LYS A 82 -11.79 3.74 2.75
CA LYS A 82 -11.78 5.06 2.10
C LYS A 82 -11.85 4.92 0.58
N THR A 83 -12.21 6.00 -0.12
CA THR A 83 -12.11 6.02 -1.59
C THR A 83 -10.65 5.97 -2.04
N VAL A 84 -10.41 5.62 -3.31
CA VAL A 84 -9.05 5.54 -3.87
C VAL A 84 -8.33 6.89 -3.74
N GLU A 85 -9.05 7.99 -3.97
CA GLU A 85 -8.52 9.35 -3.92
C GLU A 85 -8.17 9.76 -2.49
N GLN A 86 -9.00 9.40 -1.51
CA GLN A 86 -8.71 9.60 -0.09
C GLN A 86 -7.50 8.78 0.37
N ALA A 87 -7.44 7.51 -0.01
CA ALA A 87 -6.32 6.63 0.32
C ALA A 87 -5.00 7.14 -0.27
N ALA A 88 -5.03 7.63 -1.51
CA ALA A 88 -3.85 8.21 -2.16
C ALA A 88 -3.32 9.43 -1.39
N ARG A 89 -4.22 10.31 -0.94
CA ARG A 89 -3.86 11.48 -0.13
C ARG A 89 -3.25 11.07 1.21
N MET A 90 -3.93 10.19 1.95
CA MET A 90 -3.45 9.73 3.27
C MET A 90 -2.08 9.05 3.19
N LYS A 91 -1.83 8.27 2.12
CA LYS A 91 -0.51 7.65 1.87
C LYS A 91 0.58 8.69 1.61
N HIS A 92 0.26 9.75 0.87
CA HIS A 92 1.21 10.82 0.58
C HIS A 92 1.58 11.57 1.86
N GLU A 93 0.59 11.99 2.64
CA GLU A 93 0.77 12.66 3.93
C GLU A 93 1.60 11.79 4.88
N MET A 94 1.29 10.50 4.99
CA MET A 94 2.04 9.58 5.85
C MET A 94 3.52 9.43 5.46
N ILE A 95 3.85 9.50 4.17
CA ILE A 95 5.26 9.46 3.71
C ILE A 95 5.98 10.76 4.10
N GLU A 96 5.31 11.91 4.00
CA GLU A 96 5.85 13.21 4.40
C GLU A 96 6.05 13.30 5.92
N ASP A 97 5.15 12.72 6.70
CA ASP A 97 5.14 12.74 8.17
C ASP A 97 6.05 11.66 8.83
N GLY A 98 6.99 11.11 8.07
CA GLY A 98 8.00 10.18 8.60
C GLY A 98 7.60 8.70 8.59
N CYS A 99 6.65 8.31 7.73
CA CYS A 99 6.28 6.92 7.45
C CYS A 99 5.66 6.15 8.64
N ASN A 100 4.90 6.83 9.50
CA ASN A 100 4.28 6.19 10.65
C ASN A 100 3.00 5.43 10.26
N VAL A 101 3.15 4.25 9.66
CA VAL A 101 2.02 3.39 9.27
C VAL A 101 1.39 2.64 10.45
N LEU A 102 2.06 2.60 11.60
CA LEU A 102 1.65 1.82 12.78
C LEU A 102 0.85 2.64 13.81
N ILE A 103 0.28 3.78 13.43
CA ILE A 103 -0.53 4.59 14.34
C ILE A 103 -1.80 3.80 14.73
N PRO A 104 -2.10 3.63 16.03
CA PRO A 104 -3.34 3.02 16.49
C PRO A 104 -4.56 3.82 16.00
N LEU A 105 -5.63 3.11 15.58
CA LEU A 105 -6.88 3.73 15.08
C LEU A 105 -7.50 4.73 16.08
N GLU A 106 -7.21 4.57 17.37
CA GLU A 106 -7.71 5.39 18.47
C GLU A 106 -7.15 6.83 18.45
N GLU A 107 -5.99 7.05 17.83
CA GLU A 107 -5.36 8.38 17.76
C GLU A 107 -5.68 9.14 16.46
N GLN A 108 -6.35 8.51 15.49
CA GLN A 108 -6.65 9.10 14.17
C GLN A 108 -7.99 9.82 14.09
N GLY A 109 -8.60 10.16 15.24
CA GLY A 109 -9.95 10.72 15.29
C GLY A 109 -10.20 11.64 16.48
N VAL A 110 -9.45 12.75 16.57
CA VAL A 110 -9.89 13.93 17.36
C VAL A 110 -9.41 15.23 16.69
N GLU A 111 -9.85 15.50 15.45
CA GLU A 111 -10.01 16.90 15.02
C GLU A 111 -11.51 17.16 14.84
N GLU A 112 -12.02 17.82 15.86
CA GLU A 112 -13.35 18.35 16.02
C GLU A 112 -13.75 19.21 14.81
N LEU A 113 -14.87 18.85 14.17
CA LEU A 113 -15.64 19.78 13.36
C LEU A 113 -16.30 20.82 14.29
N VAL A 114 -15.51 21.67 14.92
CA VAL A 114 -15.99 22.95 15.44
C VAL A 114 -15.85 23.96 14.30
N GLY A 115 -16.80 23.87 13.37
CA GLY A 115 -17.10 24.97 12.47
C GLY A 115 -17.84 26.04 13.26
N GLU A 116 -17.09 27.03 13.75
CA GLU A 116 -17.65 28.35 14.06
C GLU A 116 -18.28 28.93 12.78
N GLY A 117 -19.54 29.36 12.89
CA GLY A 117 -20.26 30.03 11.82
C GLY A 117 -21.52 30.65 12.38
N ALA A 118 -21.47 31.98 12.51
CA ALA A 118 -22.47 32.88 13.09
C ALA A 118 -23.83 32.89 12.38
#